data_AF-A0A932PBN7-F1
#
_entry.id   AF-A0A932PBN7-F1
#
_cell.length_a   1.000
_cell.length_b   1.000
_cell.length_c   1.000
_cell.angle_alpha   90.00
_cell.angle_beta   90.00
_cell.angle_gamma   90.00
#
_symmetry.space_group_name_H-M   'P 1'
#
loop_
_entity.id
_entity.type
_entity.pdbx_description
1 polymer ?
#
loop_
_entity_poly.entity_id
_entity_poly.type
_entity_poly.pdbx_seq_one_letter_code
_entity_poly.pdbx_strand_id
1 'polypeptide(L)'
;MKLGLINSAWAQAGRDTAYGIRMTKEIGFDSIDIFTDPLDLDVRERRLIKRECDNVCLPIVSIACVAVGLIDFNPSVQRFHVDRVKKYLDLAYEYEANNVLLVIGEYIWEQQVIPPAEQWRTGARNLKELGKYAADLGLQIALELEPFKL
;
A
#
# COMPACT_ATOMS: atom_id res chain seq x y z
N MET A 1 14.30 12.20 13.59
CA MET A 1 13.72 11.90 12.27
C MET A 1 14.21 10.52 11.87
N LYS A 2 13.35 9.65 11.34
CA LYS A 2 13.71 8.30 10.86
C LYS A 2 13.70 8.27 9.33
N LEU A 3 14.57 7.47 8.71
CA LEU A 3 14.64 7.29 7.27
C LEU A 3 14.09 5.91 6.89
N GLY A 4 13.15 5.88 5.93
CA GLY A 4 12.64 4.65 5.33
C GLY A 4 13.05 4.52 3.86
N LEU A 5 13.14 3.29 3.37
CA LEU A 5 13.37 3.00 1.95
C LEU A 5 12.31 2.02 1.45
N ILE A 6 11.73 2.28 0.28
CA ILE A 6 10.80 1.35 -0.36
C ILE A 6 11.56 0.20 -1.04
N ASN A 7 11.10 -1.04 -0.85
CA ASN A 7 11.76 -2.23 -1.41
C ASN A 7 11.83 -2.24 -2.94
N SER A 8 10.92 -1.53 -3.62
CA SER A 8 10.86 -1.45 -5.09
C SER A 8 12.10 -0.81 -5.69
N ALA A 9 12.84 0.03 -4.95
CA ALA A 9 14.13 0.57 -5.38
C ALA A 9 15.15 -0.55 -5.66
N TRP A 10 15.13 -1.63 -4.88
CA TRP A 10 16.00 -2.80 -5.08
C TRP A 10 15.51 -3.69 -6.22
N ALA A 11 14.20 -3.93 -6.30
CA ALA A 11 13.60 -4.71 -7.39
C ALA A 11 13.90 -4.08 -8.76
N GLN A 12 13.77 -2.75 -8.87
CA GLN A 12 14.10 -2.00 -10.09
C GLN A 12 15.60 -2.03 -10.42
N ALA A 13 16.46 -2.21 -9.42
CA ALA A 13 17.89 -2.43 -9.61
C ALA A 13 18.25 -3.91 -9.86
N GLY A 14 17.26 -4.78 -10.10
CA GLY A 14 17.46 -6.20 -10.39
C GLY A 14 17.96 -7.01 -9.19
N ARG A 15 17.69 -6.56 -7.97
CA ARG A 15 18.08 -7.24 -6.73
C ARG A 15 16.92 -8.02 -6.13
N ASP A 16 17.22 -9.16 -5.54
CA ASP A 16 16.23 -9.97 -4.84
C ASP A 16 15.78 -9.33 -3.50
N THR A 17 14.64 -9.78 -3.00
CA THR A 17 13.99 -9.25 -1.78
C THR A 17 14.88 -9.34 -0.55
N ALA A 18 15.52 -10.49 -0.32
CA ALA A 18 16.30 -10.72 0.88
C ALA A 18 17.58 -9.86 0.88
N TYR A 19 18.23 -9.73 -0.29
CA TYR A 19 19.32 -8.78 -0.51
C TYR A 19 18.86 -7.35 -0.22
N GLY A 20 17.74 -6.92 -0.81
CA GLY A 20 17.22 -5.56 -0.64
C GLY A 20 16.95 -5.22 0.83
N ILE A 21 16.34 -6.12 1.59
CA ILE A 21 16.08 -5.94 3.03
C ILE A 21 17.40 -5.80 3.81
N ARG A 22 18.35 -6.72 3.61
CA ARG A 22 19.64 -6.68 4.30
C ARG A 22 20.42 -5.40 3.96
N MET A 23 20.48 -5.04 2.69
CA MET A 23 21.19 -3.84 2.24
C MET A 23 20.54 -2.57 2.78
N THR A 24 19.20 -2.49 2.83
CA THR A 24 18.50 -1.35 3.41
C THR A 24 18.95 -1.09 4.85
N LYS A 25 19.07 -2.15 5.65
CA LYS A 25 19.62 -2.04 7.00
C LYS A 25 21.10 -1.66 7.01
N GLU A 26 21.90 -2.32 6.18
CA GLU A 26 23.36 -2.14 6.11
C GLU A 26 23.75 -0.69 5.75
N ILE A 27 23.02 -0.06 4.82
CA ILE A 27 23.28 1.34 4.40
C ILE A 27 22.67 2.37 5.35
N GLY A 28 22.05 1.95 6.46
CA GLY A 28 21.69 2.82 7.57
C GLY A 28 20.26 3.35 7.61
N PHE A 29 19.32 2.77 6.85
CA PHE A 29 17.90 3.12 7.00
C PHE A 29 17.30 2.55 8.29
N ASP A 30 16.33 3.27 8.85
CA ASP A 30 15.63 2.92 10.09
C ASP A 30 14.45 1.98 9.85
N SER A 31 13.89 1.97 8.64
CA SER A 31 12.71 1.18 8.27
C SER A 31 12.65 0.85 6.78
N ILE A 32 11.71 -0.01 6.41
CA ILE A 32 11.41 -0.36 5.02
C ILE A 32 9.91 -0.21 4.75
N ASP A 33 9.57 0.21 3.53
CA ASP A 33 8.21 0.14 3.01
C ASP A 33 8.13 -0.96 1.95
N ILE A 34 7.02 -1.71 1.94
CA ILE A 34 6.85 -2.87 1.08
C ILE A 34 5.86 -2.55 -0.04
N PHE A 35 6.30 -2.73 -1.27
CA PHE A 35 5.46 -2.67 -2.46
C PHE A 35 5.31 -4.08 -3.05
N THR A 36 4.21 -4.73 -2.70
CA THR A 36 3.84 -6.05 -3.23
C THR A 36 2.32 -6.20 -3.19
N ASP A 37 1.76 -6.96 -4.13
CA ASP A 37 0.33 -7.22 -4.16
C ASP A 37 0.00 -8.54 -3.45
N PRO A 38 -0.83 -8.55 -2.38
CA PRO A 38 -1.24 -9.78 -1.70
C PRO A 38 -2.02 -10.75 -2.60
N LEU A 39 -2.49 -10.33 -3.78
CA LEU A 39 -3.10 -11.21 -4.77
C LEU A 39 -2.08 -11.97 -5.62
N ASP A 40 -0.87 -11.43 -5.79
CA ASP A 40 0.19 -12.00 -6.62
C ASP A 40 1.33 -12.62 -5.79
N LEU A 41 1.45 -12.20 -4.52
CA LEU A 41 2.48 -12.64 -3.60
C LEU A 41 2.26 -14.09 -3.16
N ASP A 42 3.20 -14.97 -3.50
CA ASP A 42 3.15 -16.35 -3.04
C ASP A 42 3.48 -16.48 -1.53
N VAL A 43 3.07 -17.60 -0.94
CA VAL A 43 3.22 -17.87 0.50
C VAL A 43 4.68 -17.96 0.97
N ARG A 44 5.63 -18.30 0.09
CA ARG A 44 7.06 -18.37 0.44
C ARG A 44 7.65 -16.97 0.49
N GLU A 45 7.36 -16.16 -0.52
CA GLU A 45 7.83 -14.77 -0.60
C GLU A 45 7.21 -13.91 0.50
N ARG A 46 5.92 -14.10 0.79
CA ARG A 46 5.24 -13.46 1.93
C ARG A 46 5.96 -13.71 3.25
N ARG A 47 6.31 -14.97 3.52
CA ARG A 47 7.04 -15.34 4.73
C ARG A 47 8.49 -14.84 4.72
N LEU A 48 9.13 -14.82 3.54
CA LEU A 48 10.50 -14.33 3.39
C LEU A 48 10.60 -12.87 3.82
N ILE A 49 9.71 -12.01 3.34
CA ILE A 49 9.73 -10.57 3.65
C ILE A 49 9.75 -10.33 5.17
N LYS A 50 8.74 -10.84 5.89
CA LYS A 50 8.64 -10.64 7.35
C LYS A 50 9.84 -11.20 8.09
N ARG A 51 10.25 -12.43 7.75
CA ARG A 51 11.36 -13.12 8.42
C ARG A 51 12.68 -12.36 8.23
N GLU A 52 12.98 -11.92 7.01
CA GLU A 52 14.24 -11.21 6.76
C GLU A 52 14.24 -9.84 7.45
N CYS A 53 13.12 -9.10 7.44
CA CYS A 53 12.98 -7.85 8.18
C CYS A 53 13.22 -8.04 9.68
N ASP A 54 12.63 -9.08 10.29
CA ASP A 54 12.82 -9.41 11.70
C ASP A 54 14.29 -9.77 12.00
N ASN A 55 14.91 -10.59 11.15
CA ASN A 55 16.30 -11.02 11.31
C ASN A 55 17.28 -9.85 11.37
N VAL A 56 17.05 -8.79 10.60
CA VAL A 56 17.92 -7.61 10.58
C VAL A 56 17.40 -6.45 11.43
N CYS A 57 16.33 -6.67 12.20
CA CYS A 57 15.68 -5.64 13.02
C CYS A 57 15.35 -4.38 12.19
N LEU A 58 14.69 -4.58 11.04
CA LEU A 58 14.25 -3.52 10.13
C LEU A 58 12.71 -3.47 10.12
N PRO A 59 12.09 -2.54 10.87
CA PRO A 59 10.63 -2.46 10.95
C PRO A 59 10.02 -2.12 9.59
N ILE A 60 8.90 -2.76 9.29
CA ILE A 60 8.06 -2.44 8.14
C ILE A 60 7.12 -1.29 8.56
N VAL A 61 7.12 -0.18 7.84
CA VAL A 61 6.27 0.98 8.18
C VAL A 61 4.98 0.98 7.37
N SER A 62 5.11 0.87 6.05
CA SER A 62 3.97 0.93 5.13
C SER A 62 3.94 -0.22 4.13
N ILE A 63 2.72 -0.60 3.74
CA ILE A 63 2.47 -1.39 2.53
C ILE A 63 1.83 -0.48 1.49
N ALA A 64 2.50 -0.28 0.35
CA ALA A 64 2.03 0.60 -0.71
C ALA A 64 0.97 -0.08 -1.58
N CYS A 65 -0.19 0.57 -1.74
CA CYS A 65 -1.36 0.06 -2.45
C CYS A 65 -1.89 1.09 -3.45
N VAL A 66 -1.85 0.74 -4.73
CA VAL A 66 -2.52 1.51 -5.79
C VAL A 66 -3.89 0.91 -6.04
N ALA A 67 -4.97 1.67 -5.80
CA ALA A 67 -6.34 1.17 -5.86
C ALA A 67 -7.28 2.10 -6.64
N VAL A 68 -6.90 2.41 -7.88
CA VAL A 68 -7.62 3.35 -8.76
C VAL A 68 -9.10 3.06 -8.98
N GLY A 69 -9.54 1.80 -8.91
CA GLY A 69 -10.95 1.45 -9.10
C GLY A 69 -11.85 1.79 -7.90
N LEU A 70 -11.29 2.32 -6.80
CA LEU A 70 -12.09 2.82 -5.67
C LEU A 70 -13.02 3.97 -6.06
N ILE A 71 -12.71 4.69 -7.14
CA ILE A 71 -13.48 5.84 -7.62
C ILE A 71 -14.20 5.57 -8.95
N ASP A 72 -14.22 4.31 -9.41
CA ASP A 72 -14.85 3.92 -10.68
C ASP A 72 -16.37 4.12 -10.64
N PHE A 73 -17.02 4.41 -11.78
CA PHE A 73 -18.48 4.55 -11.83
C PHE A 73 -19.20 3.19 -11.70
N ASN A 74 -18.53 2.08 -12.00
CA ASN A 74 -19.07 0.72 -11.91
C ASN A 74 -19.00 0.19 -10.47
N PRO A 75 -20.15 -0.14 -9.84
CA PRO A 75 -20.15 -0.62 -8.45
C PRO A 75 -19.40 -1.95 -8.25
N SER A 76 -19.30 -2.80 -9.28
CA SER A 76 -18.54 -4.06 -9.20
C SER A 76 -17.03 -3.82 -9.11
N VAL A 77 -16.52 -2.85 -9.87
CA VAL A 77 -15.10 -2.45 -9.83
C VAL A 77 -14.77 -1.86 -8.46
N GLN A 78 -15.62 -0.97 -7.94
CA GLN A 78 -15.47 -0.43 -6.58
C GLN A 78 -15.38 -1.54 -5.53
N ARG A 79 -16.33 -2.49 -5.53
CA ARG A 79 -16.35 -3.60 -4.56
C ARG A 79 -15.08 -4.45 -4.64
N PHE A 80 -14.64 -4.79 -5.84
CA PHE A 80 -13.38 -5.53 -6.02
C PHE A 80 -12.19 -4.78 -5.41
N HIS A 81 -12.10 -3.47 -5.64
CA HIS A 81 -11.01 -2.67 -5.08
C HIS A 81 -11.10 -2.52 -3.56
N VAL A 82 -12.31 -2.37 -2.99
CA VAL A 82 -12.49 -2.40 -1.53
C VAL A 82 -11.99 -3.72 -0.95
N ASP A 83 -12.37 -4.85 -1.54
CA ASP A 83 -11.93 -6.17 -1.07
C ASP A 83 -10.41 -6.37 -1.25
N ARG A 84 -9.84 -5.87 -2.35
CA ARG A 84 -8.39 -5.87 -2.56
C ARG A 84 -7.68 -5.06 -1.48
N VAL A 85 -8.13 -3.84 -1.16
CA VAL A 85 -7.49 -3.01 -0.12
C VAL A 85 -7.63 -3.64 1.27
N LYS A 86 -8.73 -4.33 1.57
CA LYS A 86 -8.84 -5.13 2.81
C LYS A 86 -7.74 -6.19 2.91
N LYS A 87 -7.39 -6.87 1.80
CA LYS A 87 -6.25 -7.81 1.78
C LYS A 87 -4.89 -7.14 1.99
N TYR A 88 -4.72 -5.89 1.56
CA TYR A 88 -3.53 -5.10 1.89
C TYR A 88 -3.48 -4.77 3.39
N LEU A 89 -4.62 -4.42 3.99
CA LEU A 89 -4.73 -4.21 5.44
C LEU A 89 -4.44 -5.49 6.22
N ASP A 90 -4.93 -6.64 5.77
CA ASP A 90 -4.61 -7.94 6.37
C ASP A 90 -3.11 -8.25 6.30
N LEU A 91 -2.47 -7.96 5.16
CA LEU A 91 -1.02 -8.13 4.98
C LEU A 91 -0.24 -7.18 5.89
N ALA A 92 -0.66 -5.90 5.98
CA ALA A 92 -0.05 -4.93 6.87
C ALA A 92 -0.14 -5.36 8.35
N TYR A 93 -1.28 -5.90 8.76
CA TYR A 93 -1.47 -6.47 10.10
C TYR A 93 -0.53 -7.66 10.34
N GLU A 94 -0.46 -8.61 9.38
CA GLU A 94 0.45 -9.77 9.48
C GLU A 94 1.92 -9.35 9.58
N TYR A 95 2.30 -8.29 8.87
CA TYR A 95 3.66 -7.76 8.88
C TYR A 95 3.94 -6.84 10.06
N GLU A 96 2.97 -6.59 10.93
CA GLU A 96 3.07 -5.64 12.04
C GLU A 96 3.46 -4.23 11.55
N ALA A 97 2.99 -3.88 10.35
CA ALA A 97 3.20 -2.57 9.76
C ALA A 97 2.31 -1.52 10.45
N ASN A 98 2.67 -0.24 10.33
CA ASN A 98 1.89 0.84 10.93
C ASN A 98 0.69 1.22 10.06
N ASN A 99 0.85 1.16 8.74
CA ASN A 99 -0.15 1.66 7.81
C ASN A 99 -0.14 0.96 6.44
N VAL A 100 -1.22 1.20 5.70
CA VAL A 100 -1.25 1.06 4.25
C VAL A 100 -1.17 2.46 3.64
N LEU A 101 -0.17 2.70 2.78
CA LEU A 101 -0.14 3.87 1.91
C LEU A 101 -1.07 3.58 0.73
N LEU A 102 -2.09 4.42 0.54
CA LEU A 102 -3.16 4.19 -0.40
C LEU A 102 -3.24 5.33 -1.42
N VAL A 103 -3.06 4.97 -2.69
CA VAL A 103 -3.35 5.82 -3.85
C VAL A 103 -4.74 5.48 -4.34
N ILE A 104 -5.64 6.47 -4.39
CA ILE A 104 -7.05 6.27 -4.79
C ILE A 104 -7.30 6.56 -6.27
N GLY A 105 -6.30 7.07 -7.00
CA GLY A 105 -6.32 7.22 -8.46
C GLY A 105 -6.63 8.63 -8.93
N GLU A 106 -6.15 9.63 -8.20
CA GLU A 106 -6.34 11.06 -8.47
C GLU A 106 -5.87 11.50 -9.88
N TYR A 107 -5.00 10.73 -10.54
CA TYR A 107 -4.54 10.98 -11.92
C TYR A 107 -5.46 10.49 -13.02
N ILE A 108 -6.45 9.65 -12.72
CA ILE A 108 -7.49 9.26 -13.70
C ILE A 108 -8.53 10.38 -13.86
N TRP A 109 -8.39 11.48 -13.10
CA TRP A 109 -9.30 12.61 -13.08
C TRP A 109 -9.16 13.53 -14.31
N GLU A 110 -9.23 13.00 -15.53
CA GLU A 110 -9.26 13.83 -16.74
C GLU A 110 -10.61 14.56 -16.96
N GLN A 111 -11.54 14.47 -16.00
CA GLN A 111 -12.89 15.04 -16.03
C GLN A 111 -13.76 14.63 -17.23
N GLN A 112 -13.34 13.63 -18.03
CA GLN A 112 -14.01 13.28 -19.29
C GLN A 112 -15.28 12.43 -19.11
N VAL A 113 -15.34 11.60 -18.06
CA VAL A 113 -16.39 10.57 -17.92
C VAL A 113 -17.19 10.72 -16.62
N ILE A 114 -16.51 10.99 -15.50
CA ILE A 114 -17.14 11.14 -14.19
C ILE A 114 -16.77 12.54 -13.64
N PRO A 115 -17.73 13.34 -13.20
CA PRO A 115 -17.44 14.63 -12.58
C PRO A 115 -16.55 14.49 -11.33
N PRO A 116 -15.58 15.40 -11.08
CA PRO A 116 -14.69 15.33 -9.92
C PRO A 116 -15.42 15.22 -8.56
N ALA A 117 -16.53 15.94 -8.40
CA ALA A 117 -17.32 15.90 -7.17
C ALA A 117 -17.96 14.52 -6.91
N GLU A 118 -18.27 13.76 -7.96
CA GLU A 118 -18.82 12.41 -7.86
C GLU A 118 -17.73 11.39 -7.56
N GLN A 119 -16.56 11.52 -8.20
CA GLN A 119 -15.38 10.72 -7.88
C GLN A 119 -14.96 10.92 -6.42
N TRP A 120 -14.86 12.17 -5.95
CA TRP A 120 -14.52 12.50 -4.56
C TRP A 120 -15.51 11.90 -3.58
N ARG A 121 -16.81 12.03 -3.84
CA ARG A 121 -17.86 11.45 -2.99
C ARG A 121 -17.74 9.93 -2.91
N THR A 122 -17.46 9.28 -4.03
CA THR A 122 -17.26 7.84 -4.13
C THR A 122 -16.01 7.39 -3.36
N GLY A 123 -14.88 8.07 -3.58
CA GLY A 123 -13.63 7.82 -2.87
C GLY A 123 -13.77 7.99 -1.36
N ALA A 124 -14.36 9.11 -0.90
CA ALA A 124 -14.58 9.36 0.52
C ALA A 124 -15.50 8.31 1.18
N ARG A 125 -16.55 7.85 0.48
CA ARG A 125 -17.42 6.78 0.96
C ARG A 125 -16.64 5.47 1.15
N ASN A 126 -15.90 5.06 0.12
CA ASN A 126 -15.16 3.79 0.14
C ASN A 126 -14.02 3.84 1.16
N LEU A 127 -13.33 4.98 1.28
CA LEU A 127 -12.33 5.22 2.33
C LEU A 127 -12.91 5.15 3.74
N LYS A 128 -14.15 5.61 3.95
CA LYS A 128 -14.81 5.50 5.27
C LYS A 128 -15.09 4.04 5.64
N GLU A 129 -15.40 3.18 4.67
CA GLU A 129 -15.52 1.74 4.91
C GLU A 129 -14.16 1.12 5.25
N LEU A 130 -13.14 1.40 4.42
CA LEU A 130 -11.79 0.88 4.62
C LEU A 130 -11.18 1.35 5.94
N GLY A 131 -11.43 2.60 6.34
CA GLY A 131 -10.96 3.17 7.61
C GLY A 131 -11.56 2.48 8.83
N LYS A 132 -12.81 1.99 8.76
CA LYS A 132 -13.39 1.16 9.84
C LYS A 132 -12.65 -0.17 9.96
N TYR A 133 -12.42 -0.84 8.83
CA TYR A 133 -11.69 -2.10 8.79
C TYR A 133 -10.25 -1.95 9.31
N ALA A 134 -9.56 -0.88 8.90
CA ALA A 134 -8.23 -0.55 9.39
C ALA A 134 -8.22 -0.30 10.90
N ALA A 135 -9.21 0.44 11.42
CA ALA A 135 -9.33 0.72 12.85
C ALA A 135 -9.54 -0.56 13.68
N ASP A 136 -10.32 -1.53 13.19
CA ASP A 136 -10.52 -2.82 13.85
C ASP A 136 -9.21 -3.63 13.96
N LEU A 137 -8.27 -3.42 13.03
CA LEU A 137 -6.93 -4.02 13.03
C LEU A 137 -5.86 -3.16 13.73
N GLY A 138 -6.22 -1.96 14.22
CA GLY A 138 -5.27 -1.01 14.81
C GLY A 138 -4.32 -0.35 13.78
N LEU A 139 -4.67 -0.39 12.49
CA LEU A 139 -3.88 0.15 11.40
C LEU A 139 -4.32 1.55 10.99
N GLN A 140 -3.41 2.30 10.38
CA GLN A 140 -3.70 3.58 9.71
C GLN A 140 -3.80 3.40 8.19
N ILE A 141 -4.53 4.31 7.54
CA ILE A 141 -4.47 4.50 6.09
C ILE A 141 -3.81 5.86 5.84
N ALA A 142 -2.68 5.85 5.14
CA ALA A 142 -2.01 7.06 4.70
C ALA A 142 -2.41 7.33 3.25
N LEU A 143 -3.10 8.43 2.98
CA LEU A 143 -3.48 8.79 1.61
C LEU A 143 -2.29 9.43 0.90
N GLU A 144 -1.88 8.85 -0.22
CA GLU A 144 -0.87 9.43 -1.09
C GLU A 144 -1.54 10.37 -2.09
N LEU A 145 -1.29 11.67 -1.92
CA LEU A 145 -1.76 12.69 -2.85
C LEU A 145 -0.71 12.87 -3.95
N GLU A 146 -1.07 12.49 -5.16
CA GLU A 146 -0.17 12.64 -6.30
C GLU A 146 -0.30 14.04 -6.95
N PRO A 147 0.78 14.58 -7.54
CA PRO A 147 0.88 15.98 -7.95
C PRO A 147 0.22 16.27 -9.31
N PHE A 148 -0.98 15.73 -9.54
CA PHE A 148 -1.71 15.91 -10.79
C PHE A 148 -2.62 17.13 -10.75
N LYS A 149 -2.78 17.79 -11.90
CA LYS A 149 -3.72 18.91 -12.03
C LYS A 149 -5.13 18.33 -12.10
N LEU A 150 -6.00 18.83 -11.22
CA LEU A 150 -7.44 18.55 -11.23
C LEU A 150 -8.12 19.17 -12.43
#